data_AF-A0A1F2QIP3-F1
#
_entry.id   AF-A0A1F2QIP3-F1
#
_cell.length_a   1.000
_cell.length_b   1.000
_cell.length_c   1.000
_cell.angle_alpha   90.00
_cell.angle_beta   90.00
_cell.angle_gamma   90.00
#
_symmetry.space_group_name_H-M   'P 1'
#
loop_
_entity.id
_entity.type
_entity.pdbx_description
1 polymer ?
#
loop_
_entity_poly.entity_id
_entity_poly.type
_entity_poly.pdbx_seq_one_letter_code
_entity_poly.pdbx_strand_id
1 'polypeptide(L)'
;MKIRGPSMREIQASIKRLPITVAHEVATRGAPALTARLQADFDSGRTAYGQPRPLTSAGRVPDLVETGRTRAELAFDSAGTVLRVKLGTPWAKYLIRFGILPSGARAAMPTAWRKALDAITARAIEGSP
;
A
#
# COMPACT_ATOMS: atom_id res chain seq x y z
N MET A 1 -20.68 6.77 -8.63
CA MET A 1 -19.52 7.40 -9.30
C MET A 1 -18.24 6.64 -8.91
N LYS A 2 -17.73 5.73 -9.76
CA LYS A 2 -16.50 4.99 -9.48
C LYS A 2 -15.31 5.90 -9.82
N ILE A 3 -14.65 6.45 -8.82
CA ILE A 3 -13.37 7.16 -9.01
C ILE A 3 -12.35 6.11 -9.47
N ARG A 4 -12.18 5.95 -10.78
CA ARG A 4 -11.11 5.12 -11.36
C ARG A 4 -9.82 5.94 -11.32
N GLY A 5 -9.16 5.96 -10.18
CA GLY A 5 -7.75 6.37 -10.09
C GLY A 5 -6.84 5.30 -10.71
N PRO A 6 -5.57 5.64 -10.99
CA PRO A 6 -4.60 4.69 -11.52
C PRO A 6 -4.48 3.47 -10.59
N SER A 7 -4.39 2.30 -11.21
CA SER A 7 -4.15 1.00 -10.58
C SER A 7 -2.70 0.88 -10.11
N MET A 8 -2.45 -0.06 -9.19
CA MET A 8 -1.10 -0.39 -8.74
C MET A 8 -0.16 -0.73 -9.90
N ARG A 9 -0.67 -1.37 -10.96
CA ARG A 9 0.09 -1.67 -12.19
C ARG A 9 0.52 -0.42 -12.94
N GLU A 10 -0.37 0.56 -13.06
CA GLU A 10 -0.08 1.81 -13.78
C GLU A 10 0.97 2.63 -13.04
N ILE A 11 0.90 2.64 -11.70
CA ILE A 11 1.92 3.26 -10.84
C ILE A 11 3.27 2.54 -10.98
N GLN A 12 3.28 1.21 -10.95
CA GLN A 12 4.52 0.46 -11.19
C GLN A 12 5.10 0.74 -12.58
N ALA A 13 4.25 0.89 -13.59
CA ALA A 13 4.68 1.24 -14.94
C ALA A 13 5.22 2.67 -15.03
N SER A 14 4.64 3.64 -14.31
CA SER A 14 5.16 5.01 -14.29
C SER A 14 6.53 5.08 -13.61
N ILE A 15 6.72 4.39 -12.48
CA ILE A 15 8.02 4.32 -11.80
C ILE A 15 9.08 3.70 -12.71
N LYS A 16 8.75 2.65 -13.46
CA LYS A 16 9.67 2.01 -14.42
C LYS A 16 10.07 2.89 -15.61
N ARG A 17 9.29 3.94 -15.93
CA ARG A 17 9.61 4.89 -17.00
C ARG A 17 10.53 6.02 -16.55
N LEU A 18 10.75 6.17 -15.24
CA LEU A 18 11.68 7.14 -14.70
C LEU A 18 13.13 6.68 -14.97
N PRO A 19 14.10 7.61 -15.00
CA PRO A 19 15.51 7.26 -14.95
C PRO A 19 15.77 6.28 -13.81
N ILE A 20 16.63 5.28 -14.03
CA ILE A 20 16.82 4.16 -13.09
C ILE A 20 17.20 4.63 -11.68
N THR A 21 17.94 5.73 -11.59
CA THR A 21 18.33 6.41 -10.34
C THR A 21 17.10 6.96 -9.59
N VAL A 22 16.24 7.70 -10.29
CA VAL A 22 14.98 8.23 -9.75
C VAL A 22 14.04 7.08 -9.34
N ALA A 23 13.90 6.06 -10.18
CA ALA A 23 13.05 4.91 -9.88
C ALA A 23 13.52 4.14 -8.65
N HIS A 24 14.83 3.99 -8.46
CA HIS A 24 15.42 3.39 -7.27
C HIS A 24 15.16 4.25 -6.04
N GLU A 25 15.38 5.56 -6.12
CA GLU A 25 15.12 6.49 -5.02
C GLU A 25 13.65 6.50 -4.59
N VAL A 26 12.73 6.51 -5.56
CA VAL A 26 11.29 6.41 -5.31
C VAL A 26 10.93 5.10 -4.62
N ALA A 27 11.53 3.97 -5.01
CA ALA A 27 11.29 2.70 -4.34
C ALA A 27 11.86 2.69 -2.91
N THR A 28 13.11 3.11 -2.73
CA THR A 28 13.77 3.15 -1.41
C THR A 28 13.05 4.06 -0.42
N ARG A 29 12.63 5.25 -0.86
CA ARG A 29 11.89 6.20 0.00
C ARG A 29 10.40 5.87 0.11
N GLY A 30 9.83 5.28 -0.94
CA GLY A 30 8.42 4.89 -1.00
C GLY A 30 8.07 3.76 -0.05
N ALA A 31 8.96 2.77 0.13
CA ALA A 31 8.72 1.63 1.01
C ALA A 31 8.38 2.02 2.47
N PRO A 32 9.20 2.81 3.19
CA PRO A 32 8.87 3.22 4.55
C PRO A 32 7.63 4.12 4.62
N ALA A 33 7.42 5.02 3.65
CA ALA A 33 6.26 5.90 3.62
C ALA A 33 4.94 5.13 3.43
N LEU A 34 4.93 4.18 2.49
CA LEU A 34 3.78 3.30 2.27
C LEU A 34 3.57 2.35 3.45
N THR A 35 4.63 1.88 4.10
CA THR A 35 4.54 1.08 5.33
C THR A 35 3.83 1.84 6.45
N ALA A 36 4.27 3.07 6.71
CA ALA A 36 3.63 3.92 7.73
C ALA A 36 2.14 4.14 7.42
N ARG A 37 1.81 4.34 6.15
CA ARG A 37 0.41 4.54 5.75
C ARG A 37 -0.43 3.27 5.84
N LEU A 38 0.14 2.14 5.43
CA LEU A 38 -0.47 0.82 5.56
C LEU A 38 -0.82 0.51 7.01
N GLN A 39 0.12 0.77 7.93
CA GLN A 39 -0.08 0.57 9.37
C GLN A 39 -1.11 1.55 9.93
N ALA A 40 -1.08 2.82 9.54
CA ALA A 40 -2.09 3.80 9.95
C ALA A 40 -3.51 3.42 9.47
N ASP A 41 -3.65 3.00 8.21
CA ASP A 41 -4.94 2.56 7.68
C ASP A 41 -5.42 1.28 8.39
N PHE A 42 -4.51 0.34 8.70
CA PHE A 42 -4.83 -0.82 9.54
C PHE A 42 -5.31 -0.38 10.93
N ASP A 43 -4.55 0.45 11.63
CA ASP A 43 -4.87 0.91 12.99
C ASP A 43 -6.17 1.73 13.06
N SER A 44 -6.59 2.36 11.96
CA SER A 44 -7.83 3.16 11.89
C SER A 44 -9.13 2.35 11.94
N GLY A 45 -9.06 1.01 11.87
CA GLY A 45 -10.25 0.16 11.80
C GLY A 45 -11.04 0.31 10.49
N ARG A 46 -10.44 0.95 9.47
CA ARG A 46 -11.00 1.13 8.12
C ARG A 46 -10.21 0.32 7.09
N THR A 47 -10.76 0.22 5.90
CA THR A 47 -10.04 -0.25 4.71
C THR A 47 -9.09 0.82 4.21
N ALA A 48 -8.10 0.46 3.38
CA ALA A 48 -7.19 1.43 2.74
C ALA A 48 -7.93 2.46 1.87
N TYR A 49 -9.19 2.21 1.50
CA TYR A 49 -10.05 3.14 0.76
C TYR A 49 -10.90 4.04 1.64
N GLY A 50 -10.73 3.99 2.97
CA GLY A 50 -11.46 4.80 3.95
C GLY A 50 -12.85 4.28 4.31
N GLN A 51 -13.27 3.14 3.75
CA GLN A 51 -14.54 2.50 4.10
C GLN A 51 -14.43 1.74 5.42
N PRO A 52 -15.52 1.57 6.21
CA PRO A 52 -15.52 0.65 7.35
C PRO A 52 -15.06 -0.76 6.92
N ARG A 53 -14.33 -1.46 7.79
CA ARG A 53 -14.00 -2.87 7.55
C ARG A 53 -15.29 -3.70 7.42
N PRO A 54 -15.37 -4.64 6.48
CA PRO A 54 -16.54 -5.50 6.40
C PRO A 54 -16.62 -6.39 7.63
N LEU A 55 -17.86 -6.72 8.02
CA LEU A 55 -18.11 -7.61 9.13
C LEU A 55 -17.70 -9.04 8.78
N THR A 56 -17.25 -9.78 9.79
CA THR A 56 -17.09 -11.23 9.73
C THR A 56 -18.45 -11.92 9.60
N SER A 57 -18.45 -13.23 9.31
CA SER A 57 -19.67 -14.05 9.31
C SER A 57 -20.42 -14.04 10.65
N ALA A 58 -19.74 -13.70 11.74
CA ALA A 58 -20.32 -13.52 13.08
C ALA A 58 -20.81 -12.09 13.35
N GLY A 59 -20.86 -11.21 12.34
CA GLY A 59 -21.33 -9.83 12.48
C GLY A 59 -20.38 -8.88 13.21
N ARG A 60 -19.13 -9.31 13.49
CA ARG A 60 -18.13 -8.50 14.20
C ARG A 60 -17.16 -7.85 13.23
N VAL A 61 -16.72 -6.63 13.52
CA VAL A 61 -15.57 -6.03 12.83
C VAL A 61 -14.35 -6.89 13.14
N PRO A 62 -13.63 -7.41 12.13
CA PRO A 62 -12.41 -8.15 12.39
C PRO A 62 -11.37 -7.19 12.97
N ASP A 63 -11.00 -7.39 14.24
CA ASP A 63 -9.91 -6.64 14.86
C ASP A 63 -8.61 -6.92 14.09
N LEU A 64 -8.40 -8.17 13.66
CA LEU A 64 -7.16 -8.71 13.10
C LEU A 64 -5.95 -8.45 14.02
N VAL A 65 -6.22 -8.20 15.32
CA VAL A 65 -5.24 -7.87 16.37
C VAL A 65 -5.26 -8.97 17.45
N GLU A 66 -5.41 -10.24 17.06
CA GLU A 66 -5.41 -11.31 18.07
C GLU A 66 -4.05 -11.44 18.77
N THR A 67 -2.95 -11.07 18.09
CA THR A 67 -1.58 -11.14 18.64
C THR A 67 -0.67 -9.96 18.26
N GLY A 68 -1.20 -8.95 17.55
CA GLY A 68 -0.39 -7.86 16.96
C GLY A 68 0.57 -8.28 15.84
N ARG A 69 0.75 -9.60 15.60
CA ARG A 69 1.69 -10.14 14.62
C ARG A 69 1.37 -9.71 13.18
N THR A 70 0.09 -9.66 12.82
CA THR A 70 -0.33 -9.15 11.50
C THR A 70 0.07 -7.69 11.34
N ARG A 71 -0.12 -6.86 12.36
CA ARG A 71 0.34 -5.46 12.36
C ARG A 71 1.86 -5.35 12.23
N ALA A 72 2.61 -6.17 12.98
CA ALA A 72 4.08 -6.15 12.98
C ALA A 72 4.70 -6.56 11.64
N GLU A 73 4.05 -7.46 10.90
CA GLU A 73 4.56 -7.96 9.62
C GLU A 73 4.03 -7.17 8.41
N LEU A 74 3.08 -6.25 8.61
CA LEU A 74 2.58 -5.35 7.56
C LEU A 74 3.61 -4.28 7.23
N ALA A 75 4.32 -4.51 6.12
CA ALA A 75 5.32 -3.59 5.61
C ALA A 75 5.32 -3.58 4.07
N PHE A 76 5.88 -2.52 3.50
CA PHE A 76 6.36 -2.50 2.13
C PHE A 76 7.87 -2.67 2.15
N ASP A 77 8.36 -3.43 1.17
CA ASP A 77 9.78 -3.64 0.91
C ASP A 77 10.12 -3.12 -0.50
N SER A 78 11.36 -2.69 -0.68
CA SER A 78 11.90 -2.23 -1.95
C SER A 78 13.00 -3.16 -2.43
N ALA A 79 12.88 -3.67 -3.65
CA ALA A 79 13.91 -4.44 -4.33
C ALA A 79 14.25 -3.74 -5.66
N GLY A 80 15.37 -3.00 -5.67
CA GLY A 80 15.74 -2.14 -6.80
C GLY A 80 14.67 -1.09 -7.05
N THR A 81 14.03 -1.12 -8.23
CA THR A 81 12.96 -0.19 -8.63
C THR A 81 11.55 -0.70 -8.28
N VAL A 82 11.45 -1.83 -7.59
CA VAL A 82 10.17 -2.51 -7.33
C VAL A 82 9.76 -2.37 -5.87
N LEU A 83 8.54 -1.88 -5.66
CA LEU A 83 7.86 -1.90 -4.35
C LEU A 83 6.98 -3.14 -4.22
N ARG A 84 7.12 -3.86 -3.11
CA ARG A 84 6.34 -5.07 -2.78
C ARG A 84 5.73 -4.93 -1.40
N VAL A 85 4.51 -5.44 -1.22
CA VAL A 85 3.92 -5.57 0.11
C VAL A 85 4.38 -6.88 0.74
N LYS A 86 4.85 -6.84 1.98
CA LYS A 86 5.19 -7.98 2.81
C LYS A 86 3.97 -8.37 3.63
N LEU A 87 3.55 -9.62 3.47
CA LEU A 87 2.40 -10.22 4.14
C LEU A 87 2.83 -11.58 4.70
N GLY A 88 3.61 -11.56 5.79
CA GLY A 88 4.27 -12.76 6.32
C GLY A 88 3.35 -13.73 7.08
N THR A 89 2.22 -13.24 7.59
CA THR A 89 1.31 -14.08 8.38
C THR A 89 0.31 -14.80 7.48
N PRO A 90 -0.06 -16.07 7.79
CA PRO A 90 -1.16 -16.76 7.12
C PRO A 90 -2.48 -15.99 7.18
N TRP A 91 -2.63 -15.11 8.18
CA TRP A 91 -3.81 -14.27 8.38
C TRP A 91 -3.85 -13.05 7.47
N ALA A 92 -2.71 -12.61 6.92
CA ALA A 92 -2.65 -11.47 6.02
C ALA A 92 -3.47 -11.67 4.73
N LYS A 93 -3.73 -12.93 4.34
CA LYS A 93 -4.66 -13.25 3.24
C LYS A 93 -6.09 -12.74 3.50
N TYR A 94 -6.50 -12.62 4.76
CA TYR A 94 -7.82 -12.11 5.12
C TYR A 94 -7.92 -10.60 4.92
N LEU A 95 -6.83 -9.86 5.06
CA LEU A 95 -6.79 -8.43 4.71
C LEU A 95 -7.12 -8.19 3.24
N ILE A 96 -6.62 -9.08 2.38
CA ILE A 96 -6.91 -9.08 0.94
C ILE A 96 -8.33 -9.57 0.68
N ARG A 97 -8.73 -10.71 1.29
CA ARG A 97 -10.06 -11.34 1.09
C ARG A 97 -11.20 -10.41 1.50
N PHE A 98 -11.02 -9.63 2.56
CA PHE A 98 -12.01 -8.68 3.07
C PHE A 98 -11.87 -7.28 2.45
N GLY A 99 -11.02 -7.10 1.42
CA GLY A 99 -10.86 -5.80 0.76
C GLY A 99 -10.32 -4.69 1.68
N ILE A 100 -9.69 -5.07 2.80
CA ILE A 100 -9.04 -4.14 3.73
C ILE A 100 -7.79 -3.58 3.07
N LEU A 101 -7.07 -4.43 2.33
CA LEU A 101 -5.95 -4.04 1.48
C LEU A 101 -6.25 -4.25 0.00
N PRO A 102 -5.60 -3.47 -0.89
CA PRO A 102 -5.69 -3.69 -2.34
C PRO A 102 -5.23 -5.10 -2.71
N SER A 103 -5.98 -5.77 -3.59
CA SER A 103 -5.65 -7.11 -4.07
C SER A 103 -5.26 -7.11 -5.55
N GLY A 104 -4.03 -7.52 -5.83
CA GLY A 104 -3.53 -7.68 -7.20
C GLY A 104 -3.24 -6.37 -7.94
N ALA A 105 -2.57 -6.49 -9.08
CA ALA A 105 -2.03 -5.35 -9.83
C ALA A 105 -3.11 -4.45 -10.45
N ARG A 106 -4.34 -4.95 -10.62
CA ARG A 106 -5.48 -4.20 -11.20
C ARG A 106 -6.32 -3.47 -10.15
N ALA A 107 -6.07 -3.67 -8.85
CA ALA A 107 -6.74 -2.90 -7.82
C ALA A 107 -6.40 -1.41 -7.96
N ALA A 108 -7.41 -0.56 -7.76
CA ALA A 108 -7.21 0.88 -7.70
C ALA A 108 -6.26 1.20 -6.55
N MET A 109 -5.31 2.12 -6.76
CA MET A 109 -4.44 2.52 -5.67
C MET A 109 -5.23 3.39 -4.67
N PRO A 110 -5.12 3.14 -3.35
CA PRO A 110 -5.65 4.05 -2.34
C PRO A 110 -5.16 5.48 -2.56
N THR A 111 -6.07 6.44 -2.51
CA THR A 111 -5.74 7.85 -2.83
C THR A 111 -4.66 8.41 -1.90
N ALA A 112 -4.68 8.04 -0.62
CA ALA A 112 -3.68 8.48 0.34
C ALA A 112 -2.28 7.91 0.03
N TRP A 113 -2.21 6.66 -0.43
CA TRP A 113 -0.95 6.03 -0.80
C TRP A 113 -0.39 6.66 -2.07
N ARG A 114 -1.25 6.94 -3.05
CA ARG A 114 -0.87 7.64 -4.28
C ARG A 114 -0.26 9.00 -3.98
N LYS A 115 -0.93 9.82 -3.17
CA LYS A 115 -0.42 11.14 -2.76
C LYS A 115 0.97 11.06 -2.12
N ALA A 116 1.24 10.01 -1.32
CA ALA A 116 2.56 9.80 -0.74
C ALA A 116 3.61 9.49 -1.81
N LEU A 117 3.32 8.62 -2.77
CA LEU A 117 4.24 8.31 -3.87
C LEU A 117 4.45 9.50 -4.82
N ASP A 118 3.40 10.25 -5.14
CA ASP A 118 3.49 11.44 -5.99
C ASP A 118 4.44 12.47 -5.37
N ALA A 119 4.32 12.71 -4.05
CA ALA A 119 5.20 13.63 -3.32
C ALA A 119 6.67 13.16 -3.30
N ILE A 120 6.91 11.86 -3.18
CA ILE A 120 8.26 11.28 -3.23
C ILE A 120 8.84 11.38 -4.63
N THR A 121 8.02 11.12 -5.64
CA THR A 121 8.41 11.18 -7.05
C THR A 121 8.79 12.60 -7.45
N ALA A 122 8.00 13.61 -7.07
CA ALA A 122 8.32 15.02 -7.32
C ALA A 122 9.67 15.40 -6.72
N ARG A 123 9.93 15.05 -5.46
CA ARG A 123 11.21 15.33 -4.78
C ARG A 123 12.40 14.61 -5.42
N ALA A 124 12.23 13.38 -5.88
CA ALA A 124 13.30 12.62 -6.53
C ALA A 124 13.65 13.19 -7.91
N ILE A 125 12.67 13.77 -8.62
CA ILE A 125 12.89 14.47 -9.88
C ILE A 125 13.61 15.80 -9.63
N GLU A 126 13.19 16.59 -8.64
CA GLU A 126 13.82 17.88 -8.29
C GLU A 126 15.24 17.74 -7.74
N GLY A 127 15.55 16.62 -7.08
CA GLY A 127 16.87 16.33 -6.51
C GLY A 127 17.83 15.59 -7.44
N SER A 128 17.41 15.26 -8.67
CA SER A 128 18.29 14.61 -9.65
C SER A 128 19.09 15.68 -10.42
N PRO A 129 20.44 15.63 -10.41
CA PRO A 129 21.30 16.56 -11.13
C PRO A 129 21.22 16.41 -12.66
#